data_AF-A0A7V9C384-F1
#
_entry.id   AF-A0A7V9C384-F1
#
_cell.length_a   1.000
_cell.length_b   1.000
_cell.length_c   1.000
_cell.angle_alpha   90.00
_cell.angle_beta   90.00
_cell.angle_gamma   90.00
#
_symmetry.space_group_name_H-M   'P 1'
#
loop_
_entity.id
_entity.type
_entity.pdbx_description
1 polymer ?
#
loop_
_entity_poly.entity_id
_entity_poly.type
_entity_poly.pdbx_seq_one_letter_code
_entity_poly.pdbx_strand_id
1 'polypeptide(L)'
;MSVTCSRQIRVGITIIALSSFLISCSTSATSRYYGRTEAPKENVLRYISGSEPESLDPGIPTGQPEARVLMALYDGLVEYHPKTMEPIPGIAKSWEVGSGGSEYIFHLRNDATFSNGDPITAKDFVYTFRRNLNPELAALNAYLSYYIKYAEAYNAGKQFVKTADGTFLLKKDFEAPNPDAAPDTAEEKDNFGADTETHRFLDAPERLTVPGTEKERNALFEKDAKLKAAVAGKEFVPVKAEDLGVEAIDDHTFRIKLIQPAPFFLGLLGHQFFRVIHQGTIEKFGRDWVK
;
A
#
# COMPACT_ATOMS: atom_id res chain seq x y z
N MET A 1 37.77 75.46 24.82
CA MET A 1 36.51 75.26 24.05
C MET A 1 36.61 74.26 22.88
N SER A 2 37.66 73.41 22.76
CA SER A 2 37.81 72.50 21.61
C SER A 2 37.47 71.01 21.89
N VAL A 3 37.60 70.54 23.14
CA VAL A 3 37.43 69.12 23.51
C VAL A 3 35.95 68.70 23.64
N THR A 4 35.06 69.61 24.00
CA THR A 4 33.62 69.34 24.15
C THR A 4 32.90 69.15 22.81
N CYS A 5 33.37 69.83 21.75
CA CYS A 5 32.81 69.72 20.40
C CYS A 5 33.07 68.33 19.80
N SER A 6 34.28 67.77 19.95
CA SER A 6 34.61 66.44 19.40
C SER A 6 33.86 65.29 20.09
N ARG A 7 33.56 65.42 21.38
CA ARG A 7 32.78 64.44 22.15
C ARG A 7 31.31 64.44 21.74
N GLN A 8 30.72 65.61 21.49
CA GLN A 8 29.34 65.70 21.00
C GLN A 8 29.20 65.19 19.57
N ILE A 9 30.19 65.45 18.70
CA ILE A 9 30.22 64.90 17.34
C ILE A 9 30.34 63.37 17.35
N ARG A 10 31.20 62.79 18.20
CA ARG A 10 31.34 61.33 18.34
C ARG A 10 30.06 60.68 18.85
N VAL A 11 29.40 61.26 19.85
CA VAL A 11 28.11 60.76 20.36
C VAL A 11 27.02 60.85 19.28
N GLY A 12 26.97 61.94 18.51
CA GLY A 12 26.04 62.08 17.39
C GLY A 12 26.24 61.03 16.31
N ILE A 13 27.49 60.74 15.92
CA ILE A 13 27.81 59.70 14.93
C ILE A 13 27.43 58.30 15.46
N THR A 14 27.68 58.00 16.73
CA THR A 14 27.30 56.71 17.33
C THR A 14 25.79 56.54 17.38
N ILE A 15 25.04 57.58 17.73
CA ILE A 15 23.56 57.52 17.76
C ILE A 15 23.01 57.32 16.34
N ILE A 16 23.54 58.05 15.36
CA ILE A 16 23.13 57.88 13.95
C ILE A 16 23.42 56.45 13.49
N ALA A 17 24.63 55.94 13.70
CA ALA A 17 25.00 54.56 13.33
C ALA A 17 24.14 53.49 14.02
N LEU A 18 23.79 53.70 15.31
CA LEU A 18 22.92 52.79 16.06
C LEU A 18 21.47 52.84 15.56
N SER A 19 20.96 54.02 15.19
CA SER A 19 19.64 54.17 14.58
C SER A 19 19.57 53.57 13.17
N SER A 20 20.65 53.65 12.37
CA SER A 20 20.75 52.96 11.07
C SER A 20 20.68 51.44 11.20
N PHE A 21 21.28 50.89 12.26
CA PHE A 21 21.26 49.44 12.54
C PHE A 21 19.86 48.95 12.94
N LEU A 22 19.08 49.75 13.67
CA LEU A 22 17.73 49.41 14.10
C LEU A 22 16.71 49.44 12.94
N ILE A 23 16.86 50.37 11.99
CA ILE A 23 15.98 50.45 10.81
C ILE A 23 16.15 49.21 9.89
N SER A 24 17.35 48.64 9.84
CA SER A 24 17.66 47.45 9.03
C SER A 24 16.86 46.21 9.45
N CYS A 25 16.52 46.07 10.74
CA CYS A 25 15.73 44.94 11.25
C CYS A 25 14.22 45.06 11.00
N SER A 26 13.72 46.25 10.67
CA SER A 26 12.30 46.50 10.36
C SER A 26 11.97 46.43 8.86
N THR A 27 12.96 46.18 8.01
CA THR A 27 12.72 45.79 6.61
C THR A 27 12.25 44.34 6.58
N SER A 28 11.01 44.10 7.00
CA SER A 28 10.33 42.84 6.66
C SER A 28 10.41 42.69 5.16
N ALA A 29 11.00 41.60 4.69
CA ALA A 29 11.10 41.27 3.29
C ALA A 29 9.67 41.19 2.72
N THR A 30 9.18 42.29 2.16
CA THR A 30 7.96 42.36 1.34
C THR A 30 8.24 41.77 -0.03
N SER A 31 8.87 40.59 -0.06
CA SER A 31 9.04 39.83 -1.28
C SER A 31 7.73 39.09 -1.54
N ARG A 32 7.28 39.10 -2.80
CA ARG A 32 6.15 38.29 -3.28
C ARG A 32 6.31 36.79 -3.04
N TYR A 33 7.51 36.36 -2.65
CA TYR A 33 7.90 34.96 -2.49
C TYR A 33 7.95 34.50 -1.03
N TYR A 34 7.82 35.41 -0.04
CA TYR A 34 7.68 35.00 1.36
C TYR A 34 6.19 34.90 1.72
N GLY A 35 5.81 33.74 2.25
CA GLY A 35 4.43 33.42 2.58
C GLY A 35 3.86 34.41 3.60
N ARG A 36 2.70 34.98 3.28
CA ARG A 36 1.87 35.65 4.28
C ARG A 36 1.49 34.60 5.33
N THR A 37 1.68 34.92 6.61
CA THR A 37 1.30 34.04 7.74
C THR A 37 -0.18 34.18 8.11
N GLU A 38 -0.88 35.14 7.50
CA GLU A 38 -2.33 35.26 7.59
C GLU A 38 -2.99 34.20 6.71
N ALA A 39 -3.73 33.29 7.32
CA ALA A 39 -4.50 32.29 6.60
C ALA A 39 -5.53 32.98 5.70
N PRO A 40 -5.69 32.56 4.43
CA PRO A 40 -6.71 33.11 3.55
C PRO A 40 -8.11 32.89 4.16
N LYS A 41 -8.98 33.88 4.00
CA LYS A 41 -10.37 33.80 4.50
C LYS A 41 -11.17 32.66 3.85
N GLU A 42 -10.81 32.33 2.62
CA GLU A 42 -11.37 31.22 1.86
C GLU A 42 -10.41 30.03 1.96
N ASN A 43 -10.92 28.84 2.34
CA ASN A 43 -10.15 27.59 2.39
C ASN A 43 -9.93 27.01 0.97
N VAL A 44 -9.42 27.83 0.05
CA VAL A 44 -9.22 27.47 -1.36
C VAL A 44 -7.73 27.31 -1.62
N LEU A 45 -7.31 26.07 -1.89
CA LEU A 45 -5.97 25.76 -2.38
C LEU A 45 -6.00 25.66 -3.92
N ARG A 46 -5.17 26.45 -4.59
CA ARG A 46 -4.93 26.33 -6.05
C ARG A 46 -3.50 25.89 -6.25
N TYR A 47 -3.31 24.74 -6.89
CA TYR A 47 -2.00 24.19 -7.20
C TYR A 47 -1.97 23.65 -8.63
N ILE A 48 -0.78 23.56 -9.21
CA ILE A 48 -0.55 22.96 -10.53
C ILE A 48 -0.24 21.48 -10.30
N SER A 49 -1.14 20.58 -10.72
CA SER A 49 -0.98 19.13 -10.47
C SER A 49 0.05 18.47 -11.40
N GLY A 50 0.37 19.09 -12.53
CA GLY A 50 1.30 18.56 -13.53
C GLY A 50 0.61 18.39 -14.89
N SER A 51 0.75 17.20 -15.47
CA SER A 51 0.05 16.80 -16.69
C SER A 51 -1.37 16.31 -16.42
N GLU A 52 -2.13 16.13 -17.50
CA GLU A 52 -3.45 15.49 -17.46
C GLU A 52 -3.34 14.05 -16.90
N PRO A 53 -4.17 13.67 -15.91
CA PRO A 53 -4.30 12.29 -15.43
C PRO A 53 -4.68 11.32 -16.56
N GLU A 54 -4.02 10.16 -16.64
CA GLU A 54 -4.45 9.08 -17.55
C GLU A 54 -5.78 8.47 -17.12
N SER A 55 -5.98 8.30 -15.81
CA SER A 55 -7.15 7.66 -15.22
C SER A 55 -7.36 8.10 -13.77
N LEU A 56 -8.60 8.09 -13.31
CA LEU A 56 -8.98 8.28 -11.90
C LEU A 56 -9.36 6.95 -11.20
N ASP A 57 -9.00 5.82 -11.81
CA ASP A 57 -9.08 4.48 -11.21
C ASP A 57 -7.80 4.19 -10.43
N PRO A 58 -7.82 4.01 -9.10
CA PRO A 58 -6.60 3.84 -8.30
C PRO A 58 -5.73 2.63 -8.68
N GLY A 59 -6.31 1.62 -9.36
CA GLY A 59 -5.60 0.42 -9.79
C GLY A 59 -4.80 0.57 -11.10
N ILE A 60 -5.00 1.66 -11.86
CA ILE A 60 -4.48 1.80 -13.23
C ILE A 60 -3.18 2.63 -13.32
N PRO A 61 -3.15 3.90 -12.88
CA PRO A 61 -2.03 4.78 -13.19
C PRO A 61 -0.81 4.50 -12.32
N THR A 62 0.35 4.87 -12.85
CA THR A 62 1.66 4.76 -12.17
C THR A 62 2.30 6.13 -11.91
N GLY A 63 1.68 7.21 -12.41
CA GLY A 63 2.21 8.56 -12.36
C GLY A 63 1.93 9.31 -11.05
N GLN A 64 2.74 10.34 -10.82
CA GLN A 64 2.58 11.28 -9.71
C GLN A 64 1.39 12.25 -9.86
N PRO A 65 1.05 12.76 -11.06
CA PRO A 65 -0.13 13.63 -11.23
C PRO A 65 -1.42 12.96 -10.75
N GLU A 66 -1.61 11.68 -11.10
CA GLU A 66 -2.74 10.86 -10.68
C GLU A 66 -2.70 10.58 -9.19
N ALA A 67 -1.54 10.18 -8.65
CA ALA A 67 -1.37 9.89 -7.23
C ALA A 67 -1.83 11.04 -6.33
N ARG A 68 -1.52 12.29 -6.69
CA ARG A 68 -1.96 13.47 -5.94
C ARG A 68 -3.47 13.62 -5.89
N VAL A 69 -4.15 13.32 -7.01
CA VAL A 69 -5.61 13.42 -7.11
C VAL A 69 -6.25 12.23 -6.41
N LEU A 70 -5.77 11.01 -6.67
CA LEU A 70 -6.30 9.78 -6.10
C LEU A 70 -6.16 9.71 -4.58
N MET A 71 -5.02 10.15 -4.05
CA MET A 71 -4.82 10.23 -2.59
C MET A 71 -5.65 11.35 -1.92
N ALA A 72 -6.26 12.25 -2.68
CA ALA A 72 -7.21 13.24 -2.18
C ALA A 72 -8.68 12.81 -2.33
N LEU A 73 -8.96 11.90 -3.27
CA LEU A 73 -10.32 11.41 -3.55
C LEU A 73 -10.67 10.11 -2.81
N TYR A 74 -9.66 9.28 -2.53
CA TYR A 74 -9.86 7.96 -1.95
C TYR A 74 -8.98 7.78 -0.70
N ASP A 75 -9.52 7.02 0.26
CA ASP A 75 -8.79 6.59 1.45
C ASP A 75 -8.33 5.13 1.32
N GLY A 76 -7.33 4.75 2.11
CA GLY A 76 -6.83 3.37 2.24
C GLY A 76 -6.94 2.87 3.68
N LEU A 77 -6.41 1.68 3.95
CA LEU A 77 -6.32 1.17 5.33
C LEU A 77 -5.51 2.13 6.21
N VAL A 78 -4.40 2.62 5.69
CA VAL A 78 -3.48 3.55 6.37
C VAL A 78 -3.20 4.76 5.48
N GLU A 79 -2.61 5.79 6.08
CA GLU A 79 -2.08 6.98 5.41
C GLU A 79 -0.62 7.23 5.72
N TYR A 80 0.03 8.08 4.92
CA TYR A 80 1.38 8.56 5.22
C TYR A 80 1.34 9.71 6.22
N HIS A 81 2.10 9.60 7.31
CA HIS A 81 2.33 10.74 8.18
C HIS A 81 3.06 11.86 7.39
N PRO A 82 2.57 13.11 7.40
CA PRO A 82 3.05 14.17 6.50
C PRO A 82 4.49 14.63 6.74
N LYS A 83 5.14 14.14 7.81
CA LYS A 83 6.54 14.48 8.14
C LYS A 83 7.47 13.27 8.16
N THR A 84 6.99 12.16 8.71
CA THR A 84 7.84 10.97 8.96
C THR A 84 7.64 9.89 7.90
N MET A 85 6.58 10.01 7.08
CA MET A 85 6.15 8.97 6.13
C MET A 85 5.78 7.64 6.80
N GLU A 86 5.75 7.58 8.12
CA GLU A 86 5.28 6.40 8.86
C GLU A 86 3.79 6.19 8.62
N PRO A 87 3.32 4.93 8.61
CA PRO A 87 1.90 4.64 8.47
C PRO A 87 1.11 5.16 9.67
N ILE A 88 0.03 5.89 9.40
CA ILE A 88 -0.93 6.37 10.38
C ILE A 88 -2.34 5.85 10.05
N PRO A 89 -3.29 5.83 11.00
CA PRO A 89 -4.66 5.38 10.76
C PRO A 89 -5.34 6.09 9.58
N GLY A 90 -5.88 5.31 8.64
CA GLY A 90 -6.78 5.75 7.56
C GLY A 90 -8.21 5.29 7.84
N ILE A 91 -8.78 4.48 6.96
CA ILE A 91 -10.04 3.75 7.19
C ILE A 91 -9.88 2.73 8.32
N ALA A 92 -8.70 2.12 8.46
CA ALA A 92 -8.38 1.35 9.67
C ALA A 92 -8.04 2.32 10.80
N LYS A 93 -8.82 2.25 11.90
CA LYS A 93 -8.55 3.05 13.12
C LYS A 93 -7.38 2.51 13.93
N SER A 94 -7.10 1.22 13.79
CA SER A 94 -5.97 0.51 14.41
C SER A 94 -5.67 -0.77 13.64
N TRP A 95 -4.50 -1.34 13.90
CA TRP A 95 -4.12 -2.64 13.40
C TRP A 95 -3.27 -3.39 14.42
N GLU A 96 -3.23 -4.70 14.27
CA GLU A 96 -2.38 -5.61 15.02
C GLU A 96 -1.43 -6.31 14.04
N VAL A 97 -0.24 -6.67 14.51
CA VAL A 97 0.73 -7.46 13.74
C VAL A 97 0.97 -8.76 14.49
N GLY A 98 0.80 -9.89 13.82
CA GLY A 98 1.04 -11.22 14.40
C GLY A 98 2.49 -11.38 14.84
N SER A 99 2.73 -12.33 15.75
CA SER A 99 4.05 -12.55 16.36
C SER A 99 5.13 -12.91 15.33
N GLY A 100 4.74 -13.60 14.26
CA GLY A 100 5.60 -13.91 13.12
C GLY A 100 5.84 -12.74 12.16
N GLY A 101 5.14 -11.60 12.29
CA GLY A 101 5.31 -10.43 11.41
C GLY A 101 4.83 -10.61 9.96
N SER A 102 4.17 -11.73 9.66
CA SER A 102 3.62 -12.09 8.35
C SER A 102 2.09 -11.95 8.30
N GLU A 103 1.46 -11.45 9.35
CA GLU A 103 0.01 -11.30 9.42
C GLU A 103 -0.41 -9.99 10.07
N TYR A 104 -1.48 -9.40 9.53
CA TYR A 104 -2.03 -8.12 9.95
C TYR A 104 -3.55 -8.23 10.10
N ILE A 105 -4.08 -7.72 11.22
CA ILE A 105 -5.51 -7.50 11.41
C ILE A 105 -5.76 -6.00 11.48
N PHE A 106 -6.62 -5.50 10.63
CA PHE A 106 -7.06 -4.11 10.57
C PHE A 106 -8.47 -3.99 11.14
N HIS A 107 -8.62 -3.07 12.09
CA HIS A 107 -9.91 -2.71 12.67
C HIS A 107 -10.40 -1.46 11.96
N LEU A 108 -11.50 -1.58 11.22
CA LEU A 108 -12.06 -0.50 10.41
C LEU A 108 -12.89 0.47 11.26
N ARG A 109 -13.09 1.67 10.73
CA ARG A 109 -14.05 2.64 11.24
C ARG A 109 -15.48 2.19 10.95
N ASN A 110 -16.37 2.33 11.92
CA ASN A 110 -17.77 1.92 11.77
C ASN A 110 -18.62 3.00 11.09
N ASP A 111 -18.10 4.21 10.97
CA ASP A 111 -18.73 5.40 10.38
C ASP A 111 -18.13 5.77 9.00
N ALA A 112 -17.23 4.95 8.47
CA ALA A 112 -16.66 5.16 7.15
C ALA A 112 -17.71 4.89 6.07
N THR A 113 -17.90 5.86 5.17
CA THR A 113 -18.85 5.75 4.05
C THR A 113 -18.20 6.22 2.76
N PHE A 114 -18.57 5.61 1.65
CA PHE A 114 -18.33 6.19 0.33
C PHE A 114 -19.13 7.49 0.17
N SER A 115 -18.78 8.30 -0.83
CA SER A 115 -19.43 9.60 -1.09
C SER A 115 -20.92 9.50 -1.44
N ASN A 116 -21.40 8.32 -1.83
CA ASN A 116 -22.82 8.03 -2.07
C ASN A 116 -23.59 7.63 -0.80
N GLY A 117 -22.91 7.51 0.35
CA GLY A 117 -23.49 7.12 1.64
C GLY A 117 -23.42 5.63 1.97
N ASP A 118 -22.98 4.77 1.04
CA ASP A 118 -22.81 3.34 1.32
C ASP A 118 -21.66 3.13 2.33
N PRO A 119 -21.82 2.21 3.30
CA PRO A 119 -20.78 1.94 4.28
C PRO A 119 -19.54 1.30 3.63
N ILE A 120 -18.36 1.68 4.09
CA ILE A 120 -17.11 1.00 3.73
C ILE A 120 -16.88 -0.15 4.70
N THR A 121 -16.72 -1.36 4.16
CA THR A 121 -16.55 -2.60 4.94
C THR A 121 -15.26 -3.34 4.55
N ALA A 122 -14.90 -4.36 5.32
CA ALA A 122 -13.77 -5.25 4.99
C ALA A 122 -13.97 -5.96 3.64
N LYS A 123 -15.22 -6.18 3.21
CA LYS A 123 -15.53 -6.81 1.91
C LYS A 123 -15.12 -5.92 0.73
N ASP A 124 -15.20 -4.60 0.88
CA ASP A 124 -14.74 -3.65 -0.14
C ASP A 124 -13.23 -3.73 -0.32
N PHE A 125 -12.47 -3.93 0.77
CA PHE A 125 -11.04 -4.20 0.67
C PHE A 125 -10.77 -5.55 -0.01
N VAL A 126 -11.44 -6.64 0.39
CA VAL A 126 -11.31 -7.94 -0.31
C VAL A 126 -11.55 -7.79 -1.81
N TYR A 127 -12.62 -7.10 -2.20
CA TYR A 127 -12.93 -6.81 -3.60
C TYR A 127 -11.82 -5.99 -4.27
N THR A 128 -11.39 -4.89 -3.64
CA THR A 128 -10.36 -3.98 -4.16
C THR A 128 -9.07 -4.73 -4.49
N PHE A 129 -8.54 -5.51 -3.54
CA PHE A 129 -7.31 -6.27 -3.72
C PHE A 129 -7.46 -7.33 -4.82
N ARG A 130 -8.58 -8.08 -4.83
CA ARG A 130 -8.87 -9.08 -5.86
C ARG A 130 -8.94 -8.47 -7.26
N ARG A 131 -9.66 -7.36 -7.40
CA ARG A 131 -9.80 -6.64 -8.66
C ARG A 131 -8.46 -6.11 -9.16
N ASN A 132 -7.69 -5.46 -8.27
CA ASN A 132 -6.42 -4.86 -8.64
C ASN A 132 -5.36 -5.91 -9.00
N LEU A 133 -5.45 -7.12 -8.45
CA LEU A 133 -4.61 -8.26 -8.82
C LEU A 133 -5.17 -9.10 -9.98
N ASN A 134 -6.39 -8.82 -10.47
CA ASN A 134 -6.96 -9.56 -11.60
C ASN A 134 -6.10 -9.30 -12.87
N PRO A 135 -5.55 -10.35 -13.52
CA PRO A 135 -4.73 -10.19 -14.72
C PRO A 135 -5.43 -9.40 -15.84
N GLU A 136 -6.76 -9.48 -15.94
CA GLU A 136 -7.55 -8.77 -16.95
C GLU A 136 -7.54 -7.25 -16.78
N LEU A 137 -7.29 -6.76 -15.56
CA LEU A 137 -7.16 -5.31 -15.32
C LEU A 137 -5.85 -4.76 -15.88
N ALA A 138 -4.83 -5.61 -16.05
CA ALA A 138 -3.49 -5.23 -16.49
C ALA A 138 -2.86 -4.10 -15.64
N ALA A 139 -3.13 -4.10 -14.33
CA ALA A 139 -2.62 -3.10 -13.41
C ALA A 139 -1.08 -3.18 -13.30
N LEU A 140 -0.39 -2.16 -13.79
CA LEU A 140 1.08 -2.11 -13.79
C LEU A 140 1.69 -2.11 -12.38
N ASN A 141 0.92 -1.69 -11.38
CA ASN A 141 1.31 -1.66 -9.97
C ASN A 141 0.91 -2.93 -9.18
N ALA A 142 0.38 -3.97 -9.83
CA ALA A 142 -0.02 -5.23 -9.17
C ALA A 142 1.11 -5.86 -8.34
N TYR A 143 2.36 -5.68 -8.78
CA TYR A 143 3.55 -6.19 -8.09
C TYR A 143 3.71 -5.67 -6.65
N LEU A 144 3.13 -4.52 -6.31
CA LEU A 144 3.17 -3.99 -4.94
C LEU A 144 2.44 -4.92 -3.94
N SER A 145 1.50 -5.73 -4.42
CA SER A 145 0.76 -6.69 -3.60
C SER A 145 1.42 -8.09 -3.54
N TYR A 146 2.53 -8.34 -4.23
CA TYR A 146 3.09 -9.70 -4.33
C TYR A 146 3.62 -10.28 -3.01
N TYR A 147 3.79 -9.46 -1.98
CA TYR A 147 4.08 -9.92 -0.63
C TYR A 147 2.90 -10.66 0.01
N ILE A 148 1.68 -10.42 -0.45
CA ILE A 148 0.45 -11.08 0.02
C ILE A 148 0.46 -12.52 -0.50
N LYS A 149 0.07 -13.46 0.37
CA LYS A 149 0.06 -14.88 0.03
C LYS A 149 -0.77 -15.14 -1.24
N TYR A 150 -0.15 -15.85 -2.18
CA TYR A 150 -0.68 -16.17 -3.52
C TYR A 150 -1.01 -14.99 -4.46
N ALA A 151 -0.70 -13.74 -4.12
CA ALA A 151 -0.99 -12.57 -4.97
C ALA A 151 -0.25 -12.60 -6.31
N GLU A 152 1.06 -12.86 -6.30
CA GLU A 152 1.82 -13.01 -7.55
C GLU A 152 1.30 -14.21 -8.36
N ALA A 153 0.99 -15.31 -7.70
CA ALA A 153 0.53 -16.52 -8.37
C ALA A 153 -0.80 -16.29 -9.09
N TYR A 154 -1.73 -15.60 -8.46
CA TYR A 154 -2.99 -15.21 -9.08
C TYR A 154 -2.78 -14.22 -10.24
N ASN A 155 -2.02 -13.14 -10.02
CA ASN A 155 -1.81 -12.12 -11.06
C ASN A 155 -1.03 -12.64 -12.28
N ALA A 156 -0.12 -13.60 -12.08
CA ALA A 156 0.63 -14.25 -13.15
C ALA A 156 -0.11 -15.46 -13.76
N GLY A 157 -1.36 -15.73 -13.37
CA GLY A 157 -2.15 -16.85 -13.89
C GLY A 157 -1.52 -18.22 -13.62
N LYS A 158 -0.80 -18.37 -12.50
CA LYS A 158 -0.18 -19.64 -12.10
C LYS A 158 -1.24 -20.66 -11.68
N GLN A 159 -0.82 -21.92 -11.58
CA GLN A 159 -1.65 -23.05 -11.20
C GLN A 159 -1.01 -23.79 -10.02
N PHE A 160 -1.83 -24.21 -9.07
CA PHE A 160 -1.45 -25.21 -8.07
C PHE A 160 -1.26 -26.59 -8.70
N VAL A 161 -0.44 -27.43 -8.06
CA VAL A 161 -0.26 -28.83 -8.45
C VAL A 161 -0.95 -29.75 -7.46
N LYS A 162 -1.95 -30.50 -7.93
CA LYS A 162 -2.80 -31.38 -7.13
C LYS A 162 -2.59 -32.85 -7.51
N THR A 163 -2.40 -33.70 -6.53
CA THR A 163 -2.22 -35.15 -6.68
C THR A 163 -3.56 -35.85 -6.89
N ALA A 164 -3.51 -37.12 -7.33
CA ALA A 164 -4.71 -37.93 -7.55
C ALA A 164 -5.53 -38.22 -6.28
N ASP A 165 -4.91 -38.21 -5.10
CA ASP A 165 -5.58 -38.36 -3.80
C ASP A 165 -6.19 -37.04 -3.28
N GLY A 166 -6.04 -35.94 -4.03
CA GLY A 166 -6.61 -34.65 -3.74
C GLY A 166 -5.73 -33.71 -2.92
N THR A 167 -4.53 -34.14 -2.54
CA THR A 167 -3.56 -33.30 -1.81
C THR A 167 -2.81 -32.34 -2.75
N PHE A 168 -2.30 -31.23 -2.21
CA PHE A 168 -1.52 -30.26 -2.98
C PHE A 168 -0.03 -30.43 -2.67
N LEU A 169 0.81 -30.36 -3.70
CA LEU A 169 2.26 -30.29 -3.51
C LEU A 169 2.63 -28.99 -2.80
N LEU A 170 3.62 -29.03 -1.93
CA LEU A 170 4.08 -27.88 -1.17
C LEU A 170 5.35 -27.31 -1.78
N LYS A 171 5.49 -25.98 -1.75
CA LYS A 171 6.64 -25.27 -2.31
C LYS A 171 7.95 -25.66 -1.61
N LYS A 172 7.92 -25.79 -0.29
CA LYS A 172 9.07 -26.17 0.55
C LYS A 172 9.75 -27.49 0.14
N ASP A 173 9.02 -28.39 -0.52
CA ASP A 173 9.57 -29.69 -0.96
C ASP A 173 10.52 -29.53 -2.19
N PHE A 174 10.52 -28.36 -2.82
CA PHE A 174 11.25 -28.03 -4.05
C PHE A 174 12.27 -26.90 -3.88
N GLU A 175 12.25 -26.17 -2.77
CA GLU A 175 13.22 -25.12 -2.48
C GLU A 175 14.48 -25.69 -1.81
N ALA A 176 15.64 -25.09 -2.12
CA ALA A 176 16.85 -25.39 -1.37
C ALA A 176 16.73 -24.79 0.04
N PRO A 177 17.31 -25.42 1.08
CA PRO A 177 17.33 -24.84 2.42
C PRO A 177 17.95 -23.44 2.34
N ASN A 178 17.20 -22.42 2.74
CA ASN A 178 17.69 -21.05 2.79
C ASN A 178 18.39 -20.84 4.15
N PRO A 179 19.73 -20.67 4.19
CA PRO A 179 20.46 -20.47 5.45
C PRO A 179 20.16 -19.11 6.10
N ASP A 180 19.63 -18.15 5.34
CA ASP A 180 19.21 -16.83 5.81
C ASP A 180 17.69 -16.76 6.07
N ALA A 181 16.95 -17.84 5.84
CA ALA A 181 15.58 -17.91 6.32
C ALA A 181 15.63 -17.76 7.85
N ALA A 182 14.76 -16.92 8.39
CA ALA A 182 14.51 -16.91 9.83
C ALA A 182 14.34 -18.38 10.27
N PRO A 183 15.01 -18.81 11.35
CA PRO A 183 14.94 -20.20 11.78
C PRO A 183 13.48 -20.61 11.81
N ASP A 184 13.18 -21.78 11.23
CA ASP A 184 11.88 -22.43 11.24
C ASP A 184 11.58 -22.84 12.69
N THR A 185 11.37 -21.84 13.55
CA THR A 185 10.76 -22.02 14.85
C THR A 185 9.37 -22.51 14.50
N ALA A 186 9.17 -23.83 14.67
CA ALA A 186 7.91 -24.53 14.45
C ALA A 186 6.78 -23.53 14.59
N GLU A 187 6.18 -23.12 13.46
CA GLU A 187 5.20 -22.03 13.40
C GLU A 187 4.29 -22.18 14.62
N GLU A 188 4.55 -21.37 15.65
CA GLU A 188 3.74 -21.40 16.83
C GLU A 188 2.38 -21.04 16.27
N LYS A 189 1.38 -21.92 16.45
CA LYS A 189 0.03 -21.67 15.94
C LYS A 189 -0.42 -20.34 16.53
N ASP A 190 -0.19 -19.28 15.77
CA ASP A 190 -0.50 -17.93 16.17
C ASP A 190 -2.01 -17.89 15.97
N ASN A 191 -2.75 -18.04 17.07
CA ASN A 191 -4.20 -17.87 17.07
C ASN A 191 -4.50 -16.36 16.96
N PHE A 192 -3.95 -15.74 15.93
CA PHE A 192 -4.01 -14.31 15.65
C PHE A 192 -5.36 -14.00 15.04
N GLY A 193 -6.30 -13.50 15.86
CA GLY A 193 -7.67 -13.23 15.45
C GLY A 193 -8.54 -14.49 15.31
N ALA A 194 -9.58 -14.39 14.48
CA ALA A 194 -10.59 -15.44 14.35
C ALA A 194 -10.06 -16.67 13.58
N ASP A 195 -10.29 -17.88 14.11
CA ASP A 195 -10.01 -19.16 13.45
C ASP A 195 -11.09 -19.47 12.39
N THR A 196 -10.92 -18.90 11.20
CA THR A 196 -11.81 -19.13 10.05
C THR A 196 -11.26 -20.22 9.14
N GLU A 197 -12.09 -20.74 8.23
CA GLU A 197 -11.61 -21.68 7.21
C GLU A 197 -10.53 -21.06 6.31
N THR A 198 -10.71 -19.80 5.93
CA THR A 198 -9.72 -19.03 5.16
C THR A 198 -8.43 -18.85 5.95
N HIS A 199 -8.50 -18.54 7.25
CA HIS A 199 -7.32 -18.44 8.10
C HIS A 199 -6.50 -19.74 8.09
N ARG A 200 -7.15 -20.89 8.34
CA ARG A 200 -6.48 -22.20 8.33
C ARG A 200 -5.86 -22.55 6.98
N PHE A 201 -6.50 -22.15 5.88
CA PHE A 201 -5.93 -22.29 4.54
C PHE A 201 -4.70 -21.39 4.36
N LEU A 202 -4.76 -20.15 4.82
CA LEU A 202 -3.68 -19.16 4.71
C LEU A 202 -2.52 -19.44 5.67
N ASP A 203 -2.74 -20.17 6.77
CA ASP A 203 -1.69 -20.66 7.68
C ASP A 203 -1.04 -21.95 7.19
N ALA A 204 -1.72 -22.73 6.35
CA ALA A 204 -1.12 -23.94 5.81
C ALA A 204 0.14 -23.61 5.00
N PRO A 205 1.15 -24.52 4.95
CA PRO A 205 2.34 -24.33 4.13
C PRO A 205 2.01 -23.95 2.69
N GLU A 206 2.84 -23.08 2.09
CA GLU A 206 2.60 -22.58 0.74
C GLU A 206 2.51 -23.74 -0.27
N ARG A 207 1.41 -23.78 -1.04
CA ARG A 207 1.22 -24.73 -2.13
C ARG A 207 2.16 -24.38 -3.28
N LEU A 208 2.75 -25.39 -3.91
CA LEU A 208 3.55 -25.24 -5.11
C LEU A 208 2.70 -24.66 -6.24
N THR A 209 3.20 -23.59 -6.86
CA THR A 209 2.61 -22.98 -8.05
C THR A 209 3.52 -23.14 -9.25
N VAL A 210 2.95 -23.48 -10.42
CA VAL A 210 3.64 -23.55 -11.72
C VAL A 210 2.99 -22.59 -12.71
N PRO A 211 3.67 -22.19 -13.81
CA PRO A 211 3.06 -21.34 -14.83
C PRO A 211 1.72 -21.88 -15.37
N GLY A 212 0.80 -20.98 -15.73
CA GLY A 212 -0.50 -21.36 -16.27
C GLY A 212 -0.47 -21.82 -17.72
N THR A 213 0.52 -21.38 -18.50
CA THR A 213 0.64 -21.78 -19.90
C THR A 213 1.49 -23.03 -20.06
N GLU A 214 1.08 -23.92 -20.96
CA GLU A 214 1.82 -25.15 -21.24
C GLU A 214 3.25 -24.87 -21.72
N LYS A 215 3.43 -23.83 -22.55
CA LYS A 215 4.74 -23.40 -23.06
C LYS A 215 5.69 -23.03 -21.92
N GLU A 216 5.25 -22.21 -20.98
CA GLU A 216 6.08 -21.78 -19.86
C GLU A 216 6.34 -22.92 -18.88
N ARG A 217 5.35 -23.79 -18.64
CA ARG A 217 5.56 -25.01 -17.84
C ARG A 217 6.62 -25.91 -18.47
N ASN A 218 6.54 -26.17 -19.77
CA ASN A 218 7.52 -27.00 -20.46
C ASN A 218 8.94 -26.40 -20.35
N ALA A 219 9.07 -25.08 -20.54
CA ALA A 219 10.34 -24.38 -20.38
C ALA A 219 10.88 -24.43 -18.93
N LEU A 220 10.01 -24.42 -17.91
CA LEU A 220 10.39 -24.62 -16.51
C LEU A 220 10.86 -26.06 -16.27
N PHE A 221 10.10 -27.05 -16.75
CA PHE A 221 10.38 -28.47 -16.55
C PHE A 221 11.62 -28.98 -17.28
N GLU A 222 12.04 -28.32 -18.36
CA GLU A 222 13.33 -28.56 -19.01
C GLU A 222 14.52 -28.16 -18.12
N LYS A 223 14.34 -27.12 -17.30
CA LYS A 223 15.39 -26.62 -16.39
C LYS A 223 15.41 -27.34 -15.04
N ASP A 224 14.30 -27.94 -14.65
CA ASP A 224 14.15 -28.63 -13.37
C ASP A 224 13.57 -30.05 -13.56
N ALA A 225 14.47 -31.03 -13.69
CA ALA A 225 14.11 -32.43 -13.84
C ALA A 225 13.42 -33.02 -12.60
N LYS A 226 13.76 -32.53 -11.39
CA LYS A 226 13.13 -32.97 -10.13
C LYS A 226 11.68 -32.54 -10.11
N LEU A 227 11.43 -31.27 -10.41
CA LEU A 227 10.08 -30.72 -10.53
C LEU A 227 9.30 -31.43 -11.63
N LYS A 228 9.88 -31.62 -12.82
CA LYS A 228 9.25 -32.34 -13.94
C LYS A 228 8.77 -33.74 -13.53
N ALA A 229 9.62 -34.50 -12.83
CA ALA A 229 9.25 -35.82 -12.34
C ALA A 229 8.14 -35.74 -11.29
N ALA A 230 8.22 -34.77 -10.38
CA ALA A 230 7.25 -34.61 -9.31
C ALA A 230 5.86 -34.18 -9.79
N VAL A 231 5.74 -33.39 -10.86
CA VAL A 231 4.45 -32.93 -11.39
C VAL A 231 3.83 -33.88 -12.42
N ALA A 232 4.56 -34.91 -12.85
CA ALA A 232 4.06 -35.87 -13.84
C ALA A 232 2.76 -36.57 -13.36
N GLY A 233 1.75 -36.58 -14.24
CA GLY A 233 0.45 -37.20 -13.98
C GLY A 233 -0.41 -36.49 -12.92
N LYS A 234 -0.07 -35.24 -12.56
CA LYS A 234 -0.83 -34.43 -11.58
C LYS A 234 -1.76 -33.44 -12.27
N GLU A 235 -2.79 -33.03 -11.54
CA GLU A 235 -3.75 -32.03 -11.99
C GLU A 235 -3.20 -30.62 -11.73
N PHE A 236 -3.37 -29.72 -12.70
CA PHE A 236 -3.06 -28.30 -12.55
C PHE A 236 -4.34 -27.50 -12.30
N VAL A 237 -4.44 -26.90 -11.13
CA VAL A 237 -5.64 -26.16 -10.69
C VAL A 237 -5.33 -24.66 -10.70
N PRO A 238 -6.09 -23.82 -11.42
CA PRO A 238 -5.88 -22.37 -11.42
C PRO A 238 -5.89 -21.79 -10.00
N VAL A 239 -4.93 -20.91 -9.71
CA VAL A 239 -4.99 -20.02 -8.54
C VAL A 239 -6.07 -18.98 -8.80
N LYS A 240 -6.97 -18.78 -7.85
CA LYS A 240 -8.14 -17.90 -7.96
C LYS A 240 -8.03 -16.70 -7.03
N ALA A 241 -8.92 -15.74 -7.23
CA ALA A 241 -9.04 -14.55 -6.38
C ALA A 241 -9.34 -14.93 -4.91
N GLU A 242 -10.04 -16.05 -4.69
CA GLU A 242 -10.37 -16.58 -3.37
C GLU A 242 -9.15 -17.15 -2.62
N ASP A 243 -8.09 -17.49 -3.34
CA ASP A 243 -6.87 -18.01 -2.73
C ASP A 243 -5.98 -16.88 -2.18
N LEU A 244 -6.24 -15.61 -2.53
CA LEU A 244 -5.44 -14.48 -2.06
C LEU A 244 -5.44 -14.39 -0.52
N GLY A 245 -4.29 -14.02 0.04
CA GLY A 245 -4.09 -13.77 1.46
C GLY A 245 -4.80 -12.53 2.01
N VAL A 246 -6.06 -12.32 1.65
CA VAL A 246 -6.92 -11.23 2.13
C VAL A 246 -8.27 -11.79 2.56
N GLU A 247 -8.77 -11.33 3.69
CA GLU A 247 -10.00 -11.86 4.27
C GLU A 247 -10.79 -10.76 5.00
N ALA A 248 -12.11 -10.74 4.79
CA ALA A 248 -13.04 -10.02 5.65
C ALA A 248 -13.54 -10.98 6.73
N ILE A 249 -13.01 -10.85 7.95
CA ILE A 249 -13.43 -11.66 9.11
C ILE A 249 -14.88 -11.32 9.50
N ASP A 250 -15.17 -10.03 9.51
CA ASP A 250 -16.50 -9.44 9.62
C ASP A 250 -16.52 -8.11 8.85
N ASP A 251 -17.60 -7.32 8.95
CA ASP A 251 -17.73 -6.07 8.18
C ASP A 251 -16.69 -4.99 8.57
N HIS A 252 -16.08 -5.07 9.76
CA HIS A 252 -15.13 -4.09 10.28
C HIS A 252 -13.77 -4.69 10.68
N THR A 253 -13.52 -5.96 10.38
CA THR A 253 -12.25 -6.63 10.66
C THR A 253 -11.69 -7.23 9.38
N PHE A 254 -10.57 -6.70 8.91
CA PHE A 254 -9.90 -7.12 7.68
C PHE A 254 -8.53 -7.73 7.98
N ARG A 255 -8.24 -8.91 7.42
CA ARG A 255 -6.99 -9.64 7.60
C ARG A 255 -6.18 -9.64 6.31
N ILE A 256 -4.87 -9.48 6.44
CA ILE A 256 -3.89 -9.74 5.38
C ILE A 256 -2.86 -10.75 5.87
N LYS A 257 -2.65 -11.83 5.10
CA LYS A 257 -1.56 -12.80 5.28
C LYS A 257 -0.51 -12.61 4.20
N LEU A 258 0.74 -12.49 4.62
CA LEU A 258 1.91 -12.40 3.75
C LEU A 258 2.56 -13.78 3.53
N ILE A 259 3.35 -13.88 2.46
CA ILE A 259 4.17 -15.08 2.19
C ILE A 259 5.28 -15.22 3.23
N GLN A 260 5.82 -14.09 3.69
CA GLN A 260 6.89 -14.01 4.68
C GLN A 260 6.82 -12.66 5.41
N PRO A 261 7.54 -12.48 6.53
CA PRO A 261 7.52 -11.23 7.27
C PRO A 261 8.07 -10.08 6.43
N ALA A 262 7.35 -8.95 6.40
CA ALA A 262 7.74 -7.76 5.62
C ALA A 262 7.45 -6.47 6.40
N PRO A 263 8.38 -5.97 7.23
CA PRO A 263 8.15 -4.82 8.10
C PRO A 263 7.72 -3.53 7.38
N PHE A 264 8.15 -3.36 6.12
CA PHE A 264 7.79 -2.21 5.28
C PHE A 264 6.38 -2.30 4.68
N PHE A 265 5.74 -3.48 4.71
CA PHE A 265 4.47 -3.71 4.03
C PHE A 265 3.36 -2.78 4.53
N LEU A 266 3.34 -2.49 5.83
CA LEU A 266 2.36 -1.56 6.38
C LEU A 266 2.49 -0.15 5.77
N GLY A 267 3.70 0.36 5.57
CA GLY A 267 3.91 1.65 4.89
C GLY A 267 3.56 1.59 3.40
N LEU A 268 3.70 0.42 2.78
CA LEU A 268 3.33 0.20 1.38
C LEU A 268 1.82 0.40 1.15
N LEU A 269 0.98 0.04 2.13
CA LEU A 269 -0.48 0.17 2.07
C LEU A 269 -0.99 1.63 1.99
N GLY A 270 -0.14 2.64 2.21
CA GLY A 270 -0.50 4.04 1.97
C GLY A 270 -0.49 4.44 0.48
N HIS A 271 0.04 3.58 -0.39
CA HIS A 271 0.14 3.88 -1.83
C HIS A 271 -1.24 3.90 -2.50
N GLN A 272 -1.42 4.74 -3.52
CA GLN A 272 -2.69 4.90 -4.27
C GLN A 272 -3.30 3.57 -4.76
N PHE A 273 -2.47 2.57 -5.02
CA PHE A 273 -2.89 1.24 -5.47
C PHE A 273 -3.76 0.48 -4.45
N PHE A 274 -3.66 0.82 -3.16
CA PHE A 274 -4.38 0.16 -2.07
C PHE A 274 -5.60 0.96 -1.59
N ARG A 275 -5.99 2.00 -2.33
CA ARG A 275 -7.18 2.80 -2.03
C ARG A 275 -8.45 1.99 -2.29
N VAL A 276 -9.39 2.06 -1.35
CA VAL A 276 -10.63 1.29 -1.41
C VAL A 276 -11.55 1.82 -2.51
N ILE A 277 -12.16 0.92 -3.27
CA ILE A 277 -13.09 1.24 -4.36
C ILE A 277 -14.45 0.60 -4.10
N HIS A 278 -15.52 1.27 -4.55
CA HIS A 278 -16.88 0.80 -4.34
C HIS A 278 -17.31 -0.19 -5.44
N GLN A 279 -17.48 -1.46 -5.07
CA GLN A 279 -17.84 -2.54 -6.01
C GLN A 279 -19.11 -2.22 -6.81
N GLY A 280 -20.17 -1.74 -6.13
CA GLY A 280 -21.45 -1.46 -6.79
C GLY A 280 -21.37 -0.37 -7.87
N THR A 281 -20.48 0.62 -7.69
CA THR A 281 -20.24 1.65 -8.72
C THR A 281 -19.59 1.03 -9.96
N ILE A 282 -18.61 0.15 -9.77
CA ILE A 282 -17.91 -0.51 -10.88
C ILE A 282 -18.82 -1.49 -11.62
N GLU A 283 -19.62 -2.27 -10.91
CA GLU A 283 -20.58 -3.18 -11.53
C GLU A 283 -21.63 -2.44 -12.34
N LYS A 284 -22.07 -1.27 -11.86
CA LYS A 284 -23.08 -0.44 -12.53
C LYS A 284 -22.54 0.25 -13.79
N PHE A 285 -21.33 0.80 -13.73
CA PHE A 285 -20.78 1.66 -14.79
C PHE A 285 -19.68 0.99 -15.64
N GLY A 286 -19.20 -0.18 -15.23
CA GLY A 286 -18.17 -0.93 -15.93
C GLY A 286 -16.88 -0.12 -16.12
N ARG A 287 -16.39 -0.06 -17.35
CA ARG A 287 -15.15 0.67 -17.70
C ARG A 287 -15.28 2.20 -17.58
N ASP A 288 -16.50 2.72 -17.52
CA ASP A 288 -16.76 4.16 -17.49
C ASP A 288 -16.99 4.69 -16.07
N TRP A 289 -16.74 3.89 -15.03
CA TRP A 289 -17.00 4.25 -13.63
C TRP A 289 -16.22 5.46 -13.10
N VAL A 290 -15.16 5.88 -13.83
CA VAL A 290 -14.29 7.02 -13.51
C VAL A 290 -14.42 8.18 -14.52
N LYS A 291 -15.39 8.12 -15.44
CA LYS A 291 -15.61 9.14 -16.46
C LYS A 291 -16.73 10.11 -16.12
#